data_AF-A0A2V7A3Q0-F1
#
_entry.id   AF-A0A2V7A3Q0-F1
#
_cell.length_a   1.000
_cell.length_b   1.000
_cell.length_c   1.000
_cell.angle_alpha   90.00
_cell.angle_beta   90.00
_cell.angle_gamma   90.00
#
_symmetry.space_group_name_H-M   'P 1'
#
loop_
_entity.id
_entity.type
_entity.pdbx_description
1 polymer ?
#
loop_
_entity_poly.entity_id
_entity_poly.type
_entity_poly.pdbx_seq_one_letter_code
_entity_poly.pdbx_strand_id
1 'polypeptide(L)'
;RKARLEAIGGFDPQFRTAGDDVDVCWCLQERGWTLGFSAAAMVWHHRRNSVRTYWRQQIGYGRAEAMLERKWPKKYNGSGHARWAGRIYGNGLAHVLRWRRARVYHGIWGVAPYQSLYEPAPSLLGALPQMPEWYLMIAILAGLSTVSLVWSQLRLLLPLLVGVALPSLALASLSAARASFNEASPRSSARLKRRLLTAALYLLQPLARLRGRLEYGLTPWRRRGAPGLVSPWRTFALWSERWQDPDQRLRRIEMDLRAAGAGVRLGGDYDRWDLEVSGGPLASARLLMAVEDHGGGSQFVRFRWRPHGSRGGVLLTALFLALTGGAAAAGAWVAGTILAAATLVVALCGVLECARAAALIARAVGQPRTGGA
;
A
#
# COMPACT_ATOMS: atom_id res chain seq x y z
N ARG A 1 -10.07 -32.16 -10.04
CA ARG A 1 -9.58 -31.41 -8.85
C ARG A 1 -10.73 -30.74 -8.06
N LYS A 2 -11.87 -31.42 -7.85
CA LYS A 2 -13.00 -30.92 -7.05
C LYS A 2 -12.71 -31.01 -5.54
N ALA A 3 -12.15 -32.14 -5.11
CA ALA A 3 -11.76 -32.38 -3.72
C ALA A 3 -10.86 -31.29 -3.11
N ARG A 4 -9.96 -30.66 -3.88
CA ARG A 4 -9.11 -29.56 -3.38
C ARG A 4 -9.91 -28.29 -3.09
N LEU A 5 -10.91 -27.99 -3.92
CA LEU A 5 -11.79 -26.84 -3.72
C LEU A 5 -12.72 -27.08 -2.53
N GLU A 6 -13.28 -28.28 -2.41
CA GLU A 6 -14.11 -28.67 -1.26
C GLU A 6 -13.30 -28.66 0.04
N ALA A 7 -12.05 -29.10 -0.02
CA ALA A 7 -11.18 -29.13 1.14
C ALA A 7 -10.94 -27.73 1.72
N ILE A 8 -10.86 -26.66 0.90
CA ILE A 8 -10.76 -25.27 1.38
C ILE A 8 -12.11 -24.63 1.75
N GLY A 9 -13.22 -25.37 1.68
CA GLY A 9 -14.55 -24.85 1.95
C GLY A 9 -15.20 -24.11 0.77
N GLY A 10 -14.65 -24.24 -0.45
CA GLY A 10 -15.17 -23.57 -1.64
C GLY A 10 -14.85 -22.07 -1.71
N PHE A 11 -15.75 -21.32 -2.35
CA PHE A 11 -15.65 -19.86 -2.44
C PHE A 11 -16.25 -19.20 -1.21
N ASP A 12 -15.55 -18.21 -0.67
CA ASP A 12 -16.05 -17.46 0.48
C ASP A 12 -17.21 -16.53 0.07
N PRO A 13 -18.41 -16.68 0.67
CA PRO A 13 -19.62 -15.96 0.28
C PRO A 13 -19.56 -14.44 0.50
N GLN A 14 -18.53 -13.92 1.20
CA GLN A 14 -18.33 -12.49 1.32
C GLN A 14 -17.95 -11.83 -0.01
N PHE A 15 -17.23 -12.54 -0.89
CA PHE A 15 -16.77 -12.00 -2.17
C PHE A 15 -17.83 -12.19 -3.27
N ARG A 16 -18.82 -11.28 -3.33
CA ARG A 16 -19.92 -11.36 -4.31
C ARG A 16 -19.67 -10.65 -5.63
N THR A 17 -18.67 -9.77 -5.70
CA THR A 17 -18.43 -8.92 -6.88
C THR A 17 -17.07 -9.20 -7.53
N ALA A 18 -16.03 -9.38 -6.72
CA ALA A 18 -14.67 -9.70 -7.14
C ALA A 18 -13.84 -10.15 -5.93
N GLY A 19 -12.63 -10.68 -6.18
CA GLY A 19 -11.66 -11.08 -5.17
C GLY A 19 -11.80 -12.52 -4.67
N ASP A 20 -12.89 -13.18 -5.03
CA ASP A 20 -13.18 -14.59 -4.82
C ASP A 20 -12.13 -15.50 -5.48
N ASP A 21 -11.68 -15.15 -6.68
CA ASP A 21 -10.62 -15.82 -7.41
C ASP A 21 -9.27 -15.74 -6.70
N VAL A 22 -8.90 -14.55 -6.23
CA VAL A 22 -7.66 -14.30 -5.48
C VAL A 22 -7.68 -15.02 -4.14
N ASP A 23 -8.80 -14.95 -3.42
CA ASP A 23 -9.00 -15.62 -2.14
C ASP A 23 -8.82 -17.14 -2.26
N VAL A 24 -9.49 -17.76 -3.23
CA VAL A 24 -9.35 -19.20 -3.50
C VAL A 24 -7.90 -19.56 -3.85
N CYS A 25 -7.24 -18.75 -4.69
CA CYS A 25 -5.84 -18.99 -5.02
C CYS A 25 -4.93 -18.97 -3.78
N TRP A 26 -5.12 -18.01 -2.88
CA TRP A 26 -4.35 -17.94 -1.64
C TRP A 26 -4.68 -19.08 -0.67
N CYS A 27 -5.95 -19.45 -0.50
CA CYS A 27 -6.36 -20.62 0.27
C CYS A 27 -5.68 -21.91 -0.19
N LEU A 28 -5.60 -22.14 -1.50
CA LEU A 28 -4.93 -23.31 -2.07
C LEU A 28 -3.41 -23.27 -1.80
N GLN A 29 -2.79 -22.09 -1.91
CA GLN A 29 -1.36 -21.91 -1.66
C GLN A 29 -0.98 -22.10 -0.18
N GLU A 30 -1.81 -21.63 0.76
CA GLU A 30 -1.58 -21.86 2.21
C GLU A 30 -1.59 -23.35 2.58
N ARG A 31 -2.24 -24.20 1.77
CA ARG A 31 -2.20 -25.67 1.92
C ARG A 31 -1.03 -26.34 1.20
N GLY A 32 -0.07 -25.56 0.69
CA GLY A 32 1.08 -26.06 -0.05
C GLY A 32 0.73 -26.58 -1.45
N TRP A 33 -0.46 -26.29 -1.98
CA TRP A 33 -0.83 -26.72 -3.32
C TRP A 33 -0.41 -25.71 -4.38
N THR A 34 -0.20 -26.21 -5.60
CA THR A 34 0.31 -25.44 -6.73
C THR A 34 -0.80 -25.03 -7.69
N LEU A 35 -0.69 -23.79 -8.18
CA LEU A 35 -1.49 -23.23 -9.26
C LEU A 35 -0.66 -23.29 -10.54
N GLY A 36 -1.23 -23.87 -11.60
CA GLY A 36 -0.57 -23.98 -12.91
C GLY A 36 -1.09 -22.94 -13.89
N PHE A 37 -0.20 -22.42 -14.75
CA PHE A 37 -0.56 -21.58 -15.89
C PHE A 37 -0.43 -22.40 -17.18
N SER A 38 -1.45 -22.37 -18.03
CA SER A 38 -1.43 -23.01 -19.35
C SER A 38 -1.58 -21.95 -20.43
N ALA A 39 -0.52 -21.71 -21.21
CA ALA A 39 -0.53 -20.71 -22.28
C ALA A 39 -1.47 -21.10 -23.45
N ALA A 40 -1.74 -22.40 -23.62
CA ALA A 40 -2.65 -22.91 -24.64
C ALA A 40 -4.13 -22.84 -24.24
N ALA A 41 -4.43 -22.57 -22.96
CA ALA A 41 -5.81 -22.44 -22.50
C ALA A 41 -6.36 -21.06 -22.89
N MET A 42 -7.31 -21.03 -23.82
CA MET A 42 -7.92 -19.79 -24.34
C MET A 42 -9.38 -19.68 -23.92
N VAL A 43 -9.80 -18.47 -23.53
CA VAL A 43 -11.18 -18.16 -23.18
C VAL A 43 -11.57 -16.83 -23.82
N TRP A 44 -12.75 -16.79 -24.44
CA TRP A 44 -13.34 -15.55 -24.93
C TRP A 44 -14.15 -14.88 -23.83
N HIS A 45 -13.83 -13.61 -23.53
CA HIS A 45 -14.50 -12.84 -22.49
C HIS A 45 -15.14 -11.58 -23.08
N HIS A 46 -16.46 -11.45 -22.91
CA HIS A 46 -17.17 -10.24 -23.29
C HIS A 46 -16.92 -9.12 -22.27
N ARG A 47 -16.28 -8.03 -22.70
CA ARG A 47 -15.99 -6.88 -21.84
C ARG A 47 -17.25 -6.05 -21.59
N ARG A 48 -17.21 -5.23 -20.54
CA ARG A 48 -18.30 -4.29 -20.24
C ARG A 48 -18.52 -3.32 -21.42
N ASN A 49 -19.77 -3.10 -21.77
CA ASN A 49 -20.16 -2.35 -22.97
C ASN A 49 -20.45 -0.85 -22.72
N SER A 50 -20.31 -0.37 -21.48
CA SER A 50 -20.56 1.04 -21.15
C SER A 50 -19.60 1.58 -20.08
N VAL A 51 -19.35 2.89 -20.12
CA VAL A 51 -18.51 3.58 -19.12
C VAL A 51 -19.08 3.41 -17.72
N ARG A 52 -20.41 3.45 -17.56
CA ARG A 52 -21.08 3.26 -16.26
C ARG A 52 -20.82 1.88 -15.68
N THR A 53 -20.93 0.82 -16.49
CA THR A 53 -20.70 -0.56 -16.02
C THR A 53 -19.22 -0.82 -15.76
N TYR A 54 -18.33 -0.25 -16.57
CA TYR A 54 -16.89 -0.26 -16.31
C TYR A 54 -16.54 0.43 -14.97
N TRP A 55 -17.08 1.62 -14.74
CA TRP A 55 -16.86 2.38 -13.50
C TRP A 55 -17.28 1.57 -12.26
N ARG A 56 -18.49 0.98 -12.27
CA ARG A 56 -18.96 0.12 -11.18
C ARG A 56 -18.08 -1.10 -10.97
N GLN A 57 -17.59 -1.73 -12.05
CA GLN A 57 -16.68 -2.86 -11.97
C GLN A 57 -15.36 -2.47 -11.28
N GLN A 58 -14.79 -1.31 -11.63
CA GLN A 58 -13.55 -0.84 -11.01
C GLN A 58 -13.74 -0.46 -9.53
N ILE A 59 -14.90 0.10 -9.15
CA ILE A 59 -15.27 0.26 -7.73
C ILE A 59 -15.31 -1.12 -7.05
N GLY A 60 -15.97 -2.11 -7.66
CA GLY A 60 -16.04 -3.48 -7.16
C GLY A 60 -14.66 -4.09 -6.90
N TYR A 61 -13.70 -3.87 -7.80
CA TYR A 61 -12.31 -4.28 -7.59
C TYR A 61 -11.66 -3.57 -6.40
N GLY A 62 -11.84 -2.25 -6.25
CA GLY A 62 -11.32 -1.53 -5.09
C GLY A 62 -11.92 -2.01 -3.75
N ARG A 63 -13.21 -2.37 -3.74
CA ARG A 63 -13.88 -2.96 -2.57
C ARG A 63 -13.31 -4.34 -2.25
N ALA A 64 -13.13 -5.18 -3.27
CA ALA A 64 -12.54 -6.51 -3.14
C ALA A 64 -11.10 -6.43 -2.60
N GLU A 65 -10.30 -5.48 -3.07
CA GLU A 65 -8.94 -5.23 -2.55
C GLU A 65 -8.96 -4.94 -1.04
N ALA A 66 -9.93 -4.16 -0.56
CA ALA A 66 -10.10 -3.87 0.86
C ALA A 66 -10.54 -5.09 1.68
N MET A 67 -11.46 -5.89 1.15
CA MET A 67 -11.93 -7.12 1.81
C MET A 67 -10.83 -8.18 1.88
N LEU A 68 -10.08 -8.36 0.79
CA LEU A 68 -8.92 -9.23 0.72
C LEU A 68 -7.83 -8.79 1.69
N GLU A 69 -7.58 -7.48 1.83
CA GLU A 69 -6.60 -6.99 2.81
C GLU A 69 -7.01 -7.30 4.26
N ARG A 70 -8.30 -7.18 4.58
CA ARG A 70 -8.82 -7.55 5.92
C ARG A 70 -8.68 -9.04 6.21
N LYS A 71 -8.96 -9.90 5.22
CA LYS A 71 -8.86 -11.36 5.37
C LYS A 71 -7.41 -11.85 5.35
N TRP A 72 -6.57 -11.24 4.51
CA TRP A 72 -5.18 -11.64 4.26
C TRP A 72 -4.16 -10.51 4.49
N PRO A 73 -4.08 -9.95 5.71
CA PRO A 73 -3.24 -8.77 5.98
C PRO A 73 -1.76 -9.02 5.69
N LYS A 74 -1.29 -10.26 5.84
CA LYS A 74 0.11 -10.68 5.56
C LYS A 74 0.48 -10.59 4.08
N LYS A 75 -0.50 -10.67 3.16
CA LYS A 75 -0.26 -10.56 1.70
C LYS A 75 -0.16 -9.09 1.25
N TYR A 76 -0.46 -8.12 2.12
CA TYR A 76 -0.46 -6.70 1.79
C TYR A 76 0.68 -5.94 2.48
N ASN A 77 1.18 -4.89 1.83
CA ASN A 77 2.22 -4.02 2.41
C ASN A 77 1.62 -2.93 3.32
N GLY A 78 2.51 -2.14 3.94
CA GLY A 78 2.15 -1.00 4.81
C GLY A 78 1.34 0.10 4.12
N SER A 79 1.28 0.12 2.79
CA SER A 79 0.47 1.06 2.01
C SER A 79 -0.84 0.44 1.47
N GLY A 80 -1.18 -0.79 1.86
CA GLY A 80 -2.42 -1.43 1.44
C GLY A 80 -2.38 -1.99 0.01
N HIS A 81 -1.20 -2.30 -0.53
CA HIS A 81 -1.04 -2.97 -1.82
C HIS A 81 -0.66 -4.44 -1.64
N ALA A 82 -1.26 -5.33 -2.43
CA ALA A 82 -0.90 -6.73 -2.45
C ALA A 82 0.56 -6.91 -2.90
N ARG A 83 1.32 -7.70 -2.14
CA ARG A 83 2.68 -8.12 -2.51
C ARG A 83 2.55 -9.21 -3.56
N TRP A 84 2.56 -8.81 -4.82
CA TRP A 84 2.49 -9.72 -5.95
C TRP A 84 3.73 -9.57 -6.84
N ALA A 85 4.43 -10.69 -7.06
CA ALA A 85 5.60 -10.77 -7.92
C ALA A 85 5.28 -11.29 -9.34
N GLY A 86 4.00 -11.55 -9.64
CA GLY A 86 3.57 -12.05 -10.93
C GLY A 86 3.48 -10.96 -12.01
N ARG A 87 3.00 -11.36 -13.19
CA ARG A 87 2.88 -10.50 -14.37
C ARG A 87 1.48 -10.63 -14.97
N ILE A 88 0.91 -9.50 -15.41
CA ILE A 88 -0.35 -9.52 -16.15
C ILE A 88 0.02 -9.74 -17.62
N TYR A 89 -0.31 -10.91 -18.14
CA TYR A 89 -0.09 -11.24 -19.55
C TYR A 89 -1.06 -10.43 -20.43
N GLY A 90 -0.51 -9.54 -21.25
CA GLY A 90 -1.28 -8.75 -22.21
C GLY A 90 -0.52 -7.50 -22.67
N ASN A 91 -1.02 -6.86 -23.73
CA ASN A 91 -0.45 -5.63 -24.31
C ASN A 91 -0.70 -4.37 -23.45
N GLY A 92 -0.84 -4.54 -22.12
CA GLY A 92 -1.21 -3.48 -21.19
C GLY A 92 -0.07 -2.51 -20.85
N LEU A 93 -0.40 -1.52 -20.02
CA LEU A 93 0.44 -0.38 -19.58
C LEU A 93 1.87 -0.73 -19.11
N ALA A 94 2.11 -1.92 -18.55
CA ALA A 94 3.47 -2.38 -18.21
C ALA A 94 4.41 -2.38 -19.43
N HIS A 95 3.84 -2.42 -20.64
CA HIS A 95 4.57 -2.35 -21.89
C HIS A 95 4.89 -0.92 -22.35
N VAL A 96 4.20 0.09 -21.82
CA VAL A 96 4.27 1.49 -22.30
C VAL A 96 5.51 2.23 -21.81
N LEU A 97 5.92 2.00 -20.56
CA LEU A 97 7.09 2.65 -19.93
C LEU A 97 8.37 1.80 -20.01
N ARG A 98 8.42 0.86 -20.97
CA ARG A 98 9.61 0.04 -21.20
C ARG A 98 10.71 0.89 -21.81
N TRP A 99 11.57 1.44 -20.96
CA TRP A 99 12.84 2.01 -21.41
C TRP A 99 13.80 0.91 -21.89
N ARG A 100 13.66 -0.32 -21.37
CA ARG A 100 14.49 -1.48 -21.75
C ARG A 100 13.74 -2.41 -22.70
N ARG A 101 14.31 -2.67 -23.88
CA ARG A 101 13.84 -3.67 -24.85
C ARG A 101 13.81 -5.06 -24.20
N ALA A 102 12.80 -5.86 -24.54
CA ALA A 102 12.81 -7.30 -24.23
C ALA A 102 14.10 -7.91 -24.77
N ARG A 103 14.81 -8.71 -23.98
CA ARG A 103 15.93 -9.51 -24.47
C ARG A 103 15.45 -10.95 -24.61
N VAL A 104 15.50 -11.46 -25.83
CA VAL A 104 15.32 -12.89 -26.08
C VAL A 104 16.65 -13.55 -25.72
N TYR A 105 16.61 -14.54 -24.82
CA TYR A 105 17.79 -15.32 -24.51
C TYR A 105 17.97 -16.40 -25.56
N HIS A 106 19.13 -16.36 -26.21
CA HIS A 106 19.53 -17.32 -27.21
C HIS A 106 20.64 -18.25 -26.70
N GLY A 107 21.16 -18.06 -25.49
CA GLY A 107 22.34 -18.81 -25.00
C GLY A 107 23.65 -18.33 -25.62
N ILE A 108 24.77 -18.88 -25.13
CA ILE A 108 26.09 -18.64 -25.73
C ILE A 108 26.06 -19.20 -27.16
N TRP A 109 26.39 -18.38 -28.16
CA TRP A 109 26.33 -18.75 -29.59
C TRP A 109 24.95 -19.14 -30.15
N GLY A 110 23.86 -18.81 -29.47
CA GLY A 110 22.53 -19.12 -29.99
C GLY A 110 22.02 -20.54 -29.75
N VAL A 111 22.72 -21.32 -28.91
CA VAL A 111 22.45 -22.76 -28.70
C VAL A 111 21.46 -23.05 -27.56
N ALA A 112 20.76 -22.05 -27.01
CA ALA A 112 19.80 -22.32 -25.95
C ALA A 112 18.67 -23.24 -26.45
N PRO A 113 18.35 -24.34 -25.73
CA PRO A 113 17.31 -25.29 -26.14
C PRO A 113 15.90 -24.69 -26.12
N TYR A 114 15.71 -23.54 -25.46
CA TYR A 114 14.47 -22.79 -25.44
C TYR A 114 14.73 -21.28 -25.41
N GLN A 115 13.92 -20.53 -26.17
CA GLN A 115 13.93 -19.08 -26.13
C GLN A 115 13.09 -18.60 -24.95
N SER A 116 13.73 -17.98 -23.97
CA SER A 116 13.03 -17.30 -22.88
C SER A 116 13.03 -15.79 -23.12
N LEU A 117 11.84 -15.19 -23.00
CA LEU A 117 11.68 -13.74 -23.02
C LEU A 117 11.98 -13.20 -21.62
N TYR A 118 13.20 -12.69 -21.42
CA TYR A 118 13.54 -11.96 -20.20
C TYR A 118 13.01 -10.54 -20.32
N GLU A 119 11.83 -10.33 -19.73
CA GLU A 119 11.31 -8.99 -19.53
C GLU A 119 11.71 -8.45 -18.15
N PRO A 120 12.24 -7.21 -18.07
CA PRO A 120 12.54 -6.56 -16.80
C PRO A 120 11.25 -6.30 -16.02
N ALA A 121 11.31 -6.40 -14.69
CA ALA A 121 10.19 -6.06 -13.82
C ALA A 121 9.74 -4.60 -14.05
N PRO A 122 8.44 -4.30 -13.93
CA PRO A 122 7.94 -2.93 -14.06
C PRO A 122 8.65 -2.01 -13.05
N SER A 123 9.11 -0.84 -13.51
CA SER A 123 9.78 0.12 -12.65
C SER A 123 8.79 0.77 -11.68
N LEU A 124 9.25 1.10 -10.47
CA LEU A 124 8.43 1.78 -9.46
C LEU A 124 7.85 3.10 -10.00
N LEU A 125 8.66 3.87 -10.72
CA LEU A 125 8.24 5.11 -11.39
C LEU A 125 7.12 4.90 -12.41
N GLY A 126 7.03 3.72 -13.03
CA GLY A 126 5.95 3.42 -13.97
C GLY A 126 4.69 2.84 -13.36
N ALA A 127 4.80 2.30 -12.15
CA ALA A 127 3.65 1.83 -11.38
C ALA A 127 2.96 2.98 -10.63
N LEU A 128 3.71 3.98 -10.16
CA LEU A 128 3.22 5.08 -9.33
C LEU A 128 1.99 5.80 -9.91
N PRO A 129 1.95 6.26 -11.19
CA PRO A 129 0.84 7.05 -11.70
C PRO A 129 -0.48 6.26 -11.85
N GLN A 130 -0.43 4.94 -11.70
CA GLN A 130 -1.59 4.05 -11.75
C GLN A 130 -2.09 3.67 -10.35
N MET A 131 -1.32 4.01 -9.31
CA MET A 131 -1.74 3.74 -7.94
C MET A 131 -2.92 4.68 -7.60
N PRO A 132 -4.00 4.16 -7.00
CA PRO A 132 -5.10 4.98 -6.50
C PRO A 132 -4.64 6.17 -5.65
N GLU A 133 -3.58 5.99 -4.85
CA GLU A 133 -2.98 6.99 -3.98
C GLU A 133 -2.32 8.15 -4.73
N TRP A 134 -1.88 7.95 -5.97
CA TRP A 134 -1.33 9.01 -6.80
C TRP A 134 -2.35 10.11 -7.07
N TYR A 135 -3.63 9.74 -7.22
CA TYR A 135 -4.72 10.69 -7.42
C TYR A 135 -5.05 11.47 -6.15
N LEU A 136 -4.85 10.87 -4.96
CA LEU A 136 -4.93 11.62 -3.70
C LEU A 136 -3.81 12.66 -3.62
N MET A 137 -2.59 12.31 -4.03
CA MET A 137 -1.47 13.26 -4.08
C MET A 137 -1.78 14.42 -5.03
N ILE A 138 -2.29 14.13 -6.24
CA ILE A 138 -2.71 15.17 -7.20
C ILE A 138 -3.78 16.07 -6.57
N ALA A 139 -4.81 15.49 -5.92
CA ALA A 139 -5.89 16.25 -5.30
C ALA A 139 -5.39 17.16 -4.15
N ILE A 140 -4.47 16.66 -3.30
CA ILE A 140 -3.87 17.43 -2.22
C ILE A 140 -3.04 18.59 -2.78
N LEU A 141 -2.18 18.33 -3.77
CA LEU A 141 -1.37 19.36 -4.41
C LEU A 141 -2.23 20.40 -5.13
N ALA A 142 -3.30 19.97 -5.80
CA ALA A 142 -4.26 20.88 -6.44
C ALA A 142 -4.96 21.77 -5.40
N GLY A 143 -5.39 21.19 -4.27
CA GLY A 143 -5.97 21.94 -3.16
C GLY A 143 -4.99 22.93 -2.53
N LEU A 144 -3.73 22.54 -2.30
CA LEU A 144 -2.71 23.47 -1.80
C LEU A 144 -2.38 24.57 -2.80
N SER A 145 -2.46 24.26 -4.10
CA SER A 145 -2.24 25.24 -5.16
C SER A 145 -3.32 26.32 -5.19
N THR A 146 -4.53 26.10 -4.67
CA THR A 146 -5.54 27.17 -4.61
C THR A 146 -5.19 28.24 -3.56
N VAL A 147 -4.41 27.89 -2.53
CA VAL A 147 -3.89 28.87 -1.55
C VAL A 147 -2.95 29.87 -2.23
N SER A 148 -2.40 29.54 -3.41
CA SER A 148 -1.60 30.48 -4.21
C SER A 148 -2.37 31.69 -4.74
N LEU A 149 -3.72 31.64 -4.71
CA LEU A 149 -4.58 32.79 -5.01
C LEU A 149 -4.44 33.89 -3.95
N VAL A 150 -4.13 33.52 -2.71
CA VAL A 150 -4.00 34.44 -1.57
C VAL A 150 -2.53 34.70 -1.24
N TRP A 151 -1.63 33.77 -1.56
CA TRP A 151 -0.18 33.92 -1.33
C TRP A 151 0.65 33.45 -2.53
N SER A 152 1.17 34.39 -3.32
CA SER A 152 1.76 34.14 -4.64
C SER A 152 2.99 33.23 -4.64
N GLN A 153 3.70 33.12 -3.52
CA GLN A 153 4.87 32.28 -3.32
C GLN A 153 4.53 30.78 -3.47
N LEU A 154 3.28 30.38 -3.18
CA LEU A 154 2.80 29.01 -3.39
C LEU A 154 2.60 28.65 -4.87
N ARG A 155 2.72 29.59 -5.82
CA ARG A 155 2.76 29.27 -7.25
C ARG A 155 3.91 28.34 -7.62
N LEU A 156 4.94 28.25 -6.78
CA LEU A 156 6.02 27.25 -6.89
C LEU A 156 5.52 25.80 -6.78
N LEU A 157 4.31 25.56 -6.23
CA LEU A 157 3.69 24.24 -6.21
C LEU A 157 3.06 23.84 -7.56
N LEU A 158 2.76 24.80 -8.43
CA LEU A 158 2.17 24.53 -9.75
C LEU A 158 3.06 23.66 -10.64
N PRO A 159 4.38 23.92 -10.82
CA PRO A 159 5.24 23.03 -11.60
C PRO A 159 5.33 21.63 -10.97
N LEU A 160 5.26 21.51 -9.64
CA LEU A 160 5.22 20.22 -8.96
C LEU A 160 3.91 19.47 -9.26
N LEU A 161 2.76 20.15 -9.18
CA LEU A 161 1.46 19.59 -9.54
C LEU A 161 1.46 19.10 -11.00
N VAL A 162 1.99 19.90 -11.92
CA VAL A 162 2.16 19.51 -13.33
C VAL A 162 3.06 18.28 -13.43
N GLY A 163 4.20 18.27 -12.73
CA GLY A 163 5.14 17.14 -12.73
C GLY A 163 4.53 15.83 -12.19
N VAL A 164 3.59 15.89 -11.25
CA VAL A 164 2.89 14.73 -10.70
C VAL A 164 1.68 14.31 -11.56
N ALA A 165 0.94 15.26 -12.14
CA ALA A 165 -0.23 14.97 -12.96
C ALA A 165 0.13 14.49 -14.38
N LEU A 166 1.19 15.04 -14.97
CA LEU A 166 1.61 14.77 -16.34
C LEU A 166 1.91 13.29 -16.61
N PRO A 167 2.59 12.52 -15.73
CA PRO A 167 2.79 11.09 -15.92
C PRO A 167 1.48 10.31 -16.10
N SER A 168 0.42 10.59 -15.33
CA SER A 168 -0.88 9.91 -15.47
C SER A 168 -1.54 10.24 -16.81
N LEU A 169 -1.47 11.52 -17.23
CA LEU A 169 -1.99 11.98 -18.53
C LEU A 169 -1.20 11.39 -19.70
N ALA A 170 0.12 11.35 -19.59
CA ALA A 170 1.02 10.79 -20.60
C ALA A 170 0.78 9.29 -20.76
N LEU A 171 0.62 8.55 -19.66
CA LEU A 171 0.32 7.12 -19.70
C LEU A 171 -1.03 6.80 -20.32
N ALA A 172 -2.06 7.57 -19.97
CA ALA A 172 -3.38 7.43 -20.58
C ALA A 172 -3.33 7.71 -22.09
N SER A 173 -2.62 8.77 -22.49
CA SER A 173 -2.45 9.18 -23.88
C SER A 173 -1.65 8.17 -24.71
N LEU A 174 -0.52 7.69 -24.18
CA LEU A 174 0.32 6.69 -24.84
C LEU A 174 -0.42 5.35 -25.00
N SER A 175 -1.18 4.94 -23.97
CA SER A 175 -1.97 3.71 -24.04
C SER A 175 -3.11 3.81 -25.03
N ALA A 176 -3.76 4.97 -25.13
CA ALA A 176 -4.75 5.25 -26.16
C ALA A 176 -4.15 5.29 -27.57
N ALA A 177 -2.96 5.87 -27.73
CA ALA A 177 -2.27 5.95 -29.02
C ALA A 177 -1.89 4.57 -29.57
N ARG A 178 -1.40 3.68 -28.68
CA ARG A 178 -1.00 2.30 -28.99
C ARG A 178 -2.15 1.31 -29.07
N ALA A 179 -3.36 1.69 -28.67
CA ALA A 179 -4.53 0.81 -28.78
C ALA A 179 -4.82 0.48 -30.25
N SER A 180 -4.84 -0.82 -30.58
CA SER A 180 -5.31 -1.33 -31.86
C SER A 180 -6.81 -1.61 -31.79
N PHE A 181 -7.52 -1.27 -32.87
CA PHE A 181 -8.95 -1.53 -33.01
C PHE A 181 -9.15 -2.39 -34.25
N ASN A 182 -9.48 -3.67 -34.06
CA ASN A 182 -9.60 -4.64 -35.15
C ASN A 182 -10.73 -4.27 -36.15
N GLU A 183 -11.75 -3.54 -35.69
CA GLU A 183 -12.85 -3.03 -36.52
C GLU A 183 -12.77 -1.51 -36.71
N ALA A 184 -11.65 -1.01 -37.22
CA ALA A 184 -11.49 0.42 -37.45
C ALA A 184 -12.42 0.88 -38.59
N SER A 185 -13.46 1.64 -38.26
CA SER A 185 -14.19 2.42 -39.26
C SER A 185 -13.19 3.33 -40.02
N PRO A 186 -13.30 3.49 -41.35
CA PRO A 186 -12.37 4.29 -42.13
C PRO A 186 -12.38 5.79 -41.75
N ARG A 187 -13.35 6.24 -40.95
CA ARG A 187 -13.48 7.64 -40.53
C ARG A 187 -12.50 7.98 -39.39
N SER A 188 -11.65 8.98 -39.62
CA SER A 188 -10.67 9.50 -38.65
C SER A 188 -11.32 9.95 -37.33
N SER A 189 -12.51 10.56 -37.38
CA SER A 189 -13.25 11.02 -36.20
C SER A 189 -13.66 9.87 -35.26
N ALA A 190 -14.10 8.74 -35.81
CA ALA A 190 -14.47 7.56 -35.03
C ALA A 190 -13.24 6.95 -34.32
N ARG A 191 -12.09 6.96 -34.99
CA ARG A 191 -10.82 6.52 -34.41
C ARG A 191 -10.36 7.44 -33.28
N LEU A 192 -10.47 8.77 -33.47
CA LEU A 192 -10.15 9.74 -32.43
C LEU A 192 -11.07 9.57 -31.21
N LYS A 193 -12.38 9.43 -31.42
CA LYS A 193 -13.35 9.18 -30.34
C LYS A 193 -12.99 7.93 -29.53
N ARG A 194 -12.62 6.83 -30.18
CA ARG A 194 -12.19 5.59 -29.51
C ARG A 194 -10.91 5.77 -28.70
N ARG A 195 -9.94 6.54 -29.22
CA ARG A 195 -8.70 6.86 -28.50
C ARG A 195 -8.98 7.74 -27.28
N LEU A 196 -9.76 8.81 -27.43
CA LEU A 196 -10.15 9.69 -26.32
C LEU A 196 -10.92 8.91 -25.25
N LEU A 197 -11.84 8.04 -25.65
CA LEU A 197 -12.55 7.16 -24.72
C LEU A 197 -11.56 6.22 -23.99
N THR A 198 -10.61 5.64 -24.71
CA THR A 198 -9.58 4.76 -24.11
C THR A 198 -8.74 5.52 -23.08
N ALA A 199 -8.28 6.73 -23.40
CA ALA A 199 -7.54 7.58 -22.47
C ALA A 199 -8.39 7.94 -21.23
N ALA A 200 -9.66 8.31 -21.43
CA ALA A 200 -10.58 8.59 -20.34
C ALA A 200 -10.78 7.37 -19.42
N LEU A 201 -10.91 6.16 -19.98
CA LEU A 201 -11.04 4.94 -19.18
C LEU A 201 -9.79 4.65 -18.35
N TYR A 202 -8.59 4.91 -18.89
CA TYR A 202 -7.34 4.78 -18.13
C TYR A 202 -7.25 5.75 -16.95
N LEU A 203 -7.78 6.97 -17.10
CA LEU A 203 -7.84 7.94 -16.00
C LEU A 203 -8.95 7.61 -14.99
N LEU A 204 -10.09 7.08 -15.45
CA LEU A 204 -11.21 6.69 -14.60
C LEU A 204 -10.91 5.44 -13.75
N GLN A 205 -10.10 4.52 -14.25
CA GLN A 205 -9.76 3.27 -13.57
C GLN A 205 -9.23 3.46 -12.13
N PRO A 206 -8.12 4.18 -11.90
CA PRO A 206 -7.57 4.37 -10.56
C PRO A 206 -8.50 5.19 -9.66
N LEU A 207 -9.26 6.15 -10.22
CA LEU A 207 -10.26 6.92 -9.47
C LEU A 207 -11.40 6.05 -8.95
N ALA A 208 -11.95 5.17 -9.80
CA ALA A 208 -13.00 4.24 -9.42
C ALA A 208 -12.50 3.23 -8.37
N ARG A 209 -11.29 2.69 -8.55
CA ARG A 209 -10.66 1.80 -7.57
C ARG A 209 -10.40 2.52 -6.25
N LEU A 210 -9.90 3.74 -6.28
CA LEU A 210 -9.69 4.57 -5.09
C LEU A 210 -10.99 4.69 -4.30
N ARG A 211 -12.09 5.06 -4.98
CA ARG A 211 -13.41 5.16 -4.35
C ARG A 211 -13.82 3.84 -3.68
N GLY A 212 -13.68 2.71 -4.36
CA GLY A 212 -13.99 1.40 -3.79
C GLY A 212 -13.14 1.04 -2.57
N ARG A 213 -11.83 1.35 -2.61
CA ARG A 213 -10.90 1.15 -1.50
C ARG A 213 -11.27 2.02 -0.29
N LEU A 214 -11.58 3.30 -0.52
CA LEU A 214 -11.98 4.24 0.54
C LEU A 214 -13.31 3.83 1.19
N GLU A 215 -14.32 3.43 0.40
CA GLU A 215 -15.64 2.98 0.90
C GLU A 215 -15.51 1.78 1.87
N TYR A 216 -14.55 0.89 1.65
CA TYR A 216 -14.29 -0.28 2.49
C TYR A 216 -13.07 -0.11 3.41
N GLY A 217 -12.60 1.13 3.62
CA GLY A 217 -11.62 1.47 4.65
C GLY A 217 -10.16 1.12 4.33
N LEU A 218 -9.84 0.71 3.10
CA LEU A 218 -8.46 0.55 2.63
C LEU A 218 -7.89 1.91 2.22
N THR A 219 -7.65 2.76 3.22
CA THR A 219 -7.07 4.09 3.03
C THR A 219 -5.55 4.08 3.24
N PRO A 220 -4.80 5.05 2.68
CA PRO A 220 -3.34 5.11 2.91
C PRO A 220 -3.00 5.35 4.38
N TRP A 221 -3.86 6.08 5.08
CA TRP A 221 -3.83 6.41 6.51
C TRP A 221 -4.72 5.48 7.35
N ARG A 222 -4.91 4.24 6.90
CA ARG A 222 -5.75 3.26 7.59
C ARG A 222 -5.24 2.96 8.99
N ARG A 223 -6.20 2.66 9.87
CA ARG A 223 -5.96 2.26 11.25
C ARG A 223 -5.84 0.74 11.28
N ARG A 224 -4.68 0.20 11.63
CA ARG A 224 -4.53 -1.23 11.92
C ARG A 224 -4.54 -1.45 13.44
N GLY A 225 -5.26 -2.48 13.88
CA GLY A 225 -5.29 -2.88 15.29
C GLY A 225 -6.42 -2.25 16.12
N ALA A 226 -6.62 -2.83 17.31
CA ALA A 226 -7.76 -2.56 18.18
C ALA A 226 -7.74 -1.15 18.82
N PRO A 227 -8.91 -0.57 19.15
CA PRO A 227 -9.03 0.81 19.60
C PRO A 227 -8.35 1.01 20.96
N GLY A 228 -7.29 1.83 20.99
CA GLY A 228 -6.64 2.28 22.21
C GLY A 228 -5.62 3.38 21.89
N LEU A 229 -5.57 4.39 22.74
CA LEU A 229 -4.51 5.40 22.74
C LEU A 229 -3.74 5.20 24.04
N VAL A 230 -2.46 4.87 23.92
CA VAL A 230 -1.54 4.86 25.05
C VAL A 230 -0.44 5.86 24.79
N SER A 231 0.25 6.29 25.84
CA SER A 231 1.44 7.12 25.69
C SER A 231 2.43 6.43 24.74
N PRO A 232 2.89 7.12 23.67
CA PRO A 232 3.87 6.56 22.76
C PRO A 232 5.27 6.45 23.39
N TRP A 233 5.47 7.06 24.56
CA TRP A 233 6.68 6.97 25.37
C TRP A 233 6.35 6.21 26.66
N ARG A 234 6.78 4.95 26.74
CA ARG A 234 6.58 4.16 27.95
C ARG A 234 7.69 3.13 28.14
N THR A 235 8.03 2.92 29.39
CA THR A 235 8.84 1.80 29.87
C THR A 235 7.91 0.89 30.66
N PHE A 236 8.04 -0.42 30.47
CA PHE A 236 7.26 -1.44 31.16
C PHE A 236 8.20 -2.55 31.60
N ALA A 237 8.07 -3.03 32.82
CA ALA A 237 8.87 -4.12 33.36
C ALA A 237 7.96 -5.26 33.78
N LEU A 238 8.41 -6.49 33.55
CA LEU A 238 7.73 -7.72 33.89
C LEU A 238 8.73 -8.65 34.60
N TRP A 239 8.33 -9.18 35.75
CA TRP A 239 9.01 -10.31 36.36
C TRP A 239 8.45 -11.62 35.79
N SER A 240 9.31 -12.53 35.35
CA SER A 240 8.94 -13.83 34.79
C SER A 240 9.64 -14.93 35.60
N GLU A 241 8.89 -15.79 36.28
CA GLU A 241 9.45 -16.93 37.01
C GLU A 241 9.83 -18.10 36.08
N ARG A 242 9.40 -18.04 34.82
CA ARG A 242 9.74 -19.02 33.79
C ARG A 242 10.77 -18.42 32.84
N TRP A 243 11.90 -19.10 32.73
CA TRP A 243 12.93 -18.77 31.76
C TRP A 243 12.39 -19.01 30.35
N GLN A 244 12.53 -17.99 29.50
CA GLN A 244 12.30 -18.09 28.08
C GLN A 244 13.48 -17.45 27.38
N ASP A 245 13.94 -18.12 26.33
CA ASP A 245 14.95 -17.58 25.43
C ASP A 245 14.49 -16.19 24.90
N PRO A 246 15.33 -15.15 24.98
CA PRO A 246 14.96 -13.81 24.54
C PRO A 246 14.51 -13.75 23.07
N ASP A 247 15.14 -14.52 22.18
CA ASP A 247 14.77 -14.53 20.76
C ASP A 247 13.40 -15.16 20.55
N GLN A 248 13.10 -16.25 21.28
CA GLN A 248 11.78 -16.87 21.26
C GLN A 248 10.70 -15.91 21.76
N ARG A 249 10.98 -15.17 22.84
CA ARG A 249 10.06 -14.15 23.38
C ARG A 249 9.79 -13.05 22.36
N LEU A 250 10.83 -12.55 21.69
CA LEU A 250 10.69 -11.50 20.68
C LEU A 250 9.93 -11.99 19.44
N ARG A 251 10.23 -13.19 18.94
CA ARG A 251 9.50 -13.82 17.82
C ARG A 251 8.03 -14.03 18.15
N ARG A 252 7.72 -14.40 19.40
CA ARG A 252 6.34 -14.52 19.87
C ARG A 252 5.61 -13.18 19.83
N ILE A 253 6.22 -12.12 20.36
CA ILE A 253 5.66 -10.75 20.30
C ILE A 253 5.45 -10.32 18.84
N GLU A 254 6.41 -10.60 17.95
CA GLU A 254 6.28 -10.34 16.53
C GLU A 254 5.07 -11.07 15.92
N MET A 255 4.91 -12.37 16.22
CA MET A 255 3.79 -13.16 15.73
C MET A 255 2.45 -12.63 16.23
N ASP A 256 2.34 -12.26 17.50
CA ASP A 256 1.13 -11.71 18.11
C ASP A 256 0.76 -10.36 17.47
N LEU A 257 1.75 -9.49 17.25
CA LEU A 257 1.55 -8.22 16.54
C LEU A 257 1.10 -8.43 15.09
N ARG A 258 1.72 -9.38 14.36
CA ARG A 258 1.32 -9.73 13.00
C ARG A 258 -0.08 -10.36 12.95
N ALA A 259 -0.44 -11.16 13.95
CA ALA A 259 -1.77 -11.75 14.09
C ALA A 259 -2.84 -10.67 14.38
N ALA A 260 -2.49 -9.64 15.14
CA ALA A 260 -3.30 -8.43 15.31
C ALA A 260 -3.36 -7.52 14.06
N GLY A 261 -2.73 -7.93 12.96
CA GLY A 261 -2.69 -7.21 11.69
C GLY A 261 -1.67 -6.07 11.63
N ALA A 262 -0.83 -5.89 12.65
CA ALA A 262 0.15 -4.82 12.67
C ALA A 262 1.22 -5.00 11.58
N GLY A 263 1.63 -3.89 10.95
CA GLY A 263 2.81 -3.90 10.08
C GLY A 263 4.08 -3.90 10.93
N VAL A 264 4.74 -5.04 11.06
CA VAL A 264 5.95 -5.20 11.89
C VAL A 264 7.19 -5.30 11.02
N ARG A 265 8.24 -4.58 11.39
CA ARG A 265 9.59 -4.67 10.83
C ARG A 265 10.57 -5.06 11.93
N LEU A 266 11.45 -6.01 11.64
CA LEU A 266 12.55 -6.42 12.52
C LEU A 266 13.71 -5.41 12.39
N GLY A 267 14.36 -5.11 13.52
CA GLY A 267 15.61 -4.38 13.55
C GLY A 267 16.73 -5.20 12.91
N GLY A 268 17.69 -4.53 12.29
CA GLY A 268 18.93 -5.16 11.83
C GLY A 268 20.01 -5.16 12.91
N ASP A 269 21.14 -5.79 12.60
CA ASP A 269 22.26 -6.01 13.55
C ASP A 269 22.83 -4.72 14.18
N TYR A 270 22.64 -3.57 13.54
CA TYR A 270 23.13 -2.26 13.98
C TYR A 270 22.04 -1.33 14.51
N ASP A 271 20.78 -1.79 14.53
CA ASP A 271 19.67 -0.99 15.01
C ASP A 271 19.61 -0.98 16.54
N ARG A 272 19.31 0.18 17.13
CA ARG A 272 19.15 0.33 18.59
C ARG A 272 17.71 0.00 19.07
N TRP A 273 17.02 -0.86 18.34
CA TRP A 273 15.62 -1.24 18.53
C TRP A 273 15.39 -2.62 17.89
N ASP A 274 14.46 -3.40 18.45
CA ASP A 274 14.25 -4.79 18.03
C ASP A 274 13.09 -4.94 17.05
N LEU A 275 11.97 -4.25 17.33
CA LEU A 275 10.76 -4.30 16.51
C LEU A 275 10.25 -2.89 16.24
N GLU A 276 9.88 -2.60 15.00
CA GLU A 276 9.17 -1.39 14.61
C GLU A 276 7.76 -1.74 14.16
N VAL A 277 6.77 -1.13 14.82
CA VAL A 277 5.34 -1.33 14.55
C VAL A 277 4.81 -0.09 13.85
N SER A 278 4.32 -0.26 12.62
CA SER A 278 3.73 0.82 11.83
C SER A 278 2.37 1.25 12.40
N GLY A 279 2.26 2.54 12.73
CA GLY A 279 1.00 3.18 13.14
C GLY A 279 0.23 3.80 11.98
N GLY A 280 0.93 4.08 10.88
CA GLY A 280 0.43 4.61 9.63
C GLY A 280 1.59 5.12 8.74
N PRO A 281 1.30 5.96 7.72
CA PRO A 281 2.32 6.50 6.83
C PRO A 281 3.18 7.61 7.46
N LEU A 282 2.69 8.32 8.47
CA LEU A 282 3.37 9.45 9.09
C LEU A 282 4.27 9.02 10.25
N ALA A 283 3.88 7.98 10.99
CA ALA A 283 4.66 7.54 12.14
C ALA A 283 4.50 6.06 12.52
N SER A 284 5.49 5.57 13.27
CA SER A 284 5.59 4.22 13.83
C SER A 284 6.04 4.28 15.29
N ALA A 285 6.02 3.13 15.98
CA ALA A 285 6.61 2.99 17.31
C ALA A 285 7.69 1.91 17.28
N ARG A 286 8.83 2.19 17.90
CA ARG A 286 9.95 1.24 18.02
C ARG A 286 9.98 0.67 19.43
N LEU A 287 10.01 -0.66 19.51
CA LEU A 287 10.15 -1.44 20.73
C LEU A 287 11.60 -1.90 20.89
N LEU A 288 12.08 -1.83 22.12
CA LEU A 288 13.32 -2.41 22.59
C LEU A 288 13.01 -3.27 23.81
N MET A 289 13.58 -4.47 23.87
CA MET A 289 13.49 -5.42 24.96
C MET A 289 14.87 -5.66 25.55
N ALA A 290 14.95 -5.72 26.87
CA ALA A 290 16.13 -6.15 27.59
C ALA A 290 15.71 -7.23 28.60
N VAL A 291 16.51 -8.27 28.75
CA VAL A 291 16.26 -9.38 29.67
C VAL A 291 17.46 -9.51 30.60
N GLU A 292 17.20 -9.60 31.90
CA GLU A 292 18.19 -9.82 32.94
C GLU A 292 17.86 -11.15 33.65
N ASP A 293 18.75 -12.14 33.54
CA ASP A 293 18.57 -13.44 34.20
C ASP A 293 18.96 -13.33 35.68
N HIS A 294 18.06 -13.76 36.58
CA HIS A 294 18.22 -13.61 38.04
C HIS A 294 18.44 -14.94 38.78
N GLY A 295 18.86 -15.99 38.07
CA GLY A 295 19.03 -17.33 38.64
C GLY A 295 17.70 -18.03 38.96
N GLY A 296 17.74 -19.34 39.18
CA GLY A 296 16.53 -20.13 39.50
C GLY A 296 15.46 -20.14 38.40
N GLY A 297 15.82 -19.86 37.15
CA GLY A 297 14.88 -19.74 36.02
C GLY A 297 14.09 -18.43 35.99
N SER A 298 14.34 -17.50 36.91
CA SER A 298 13.67 -16.20 36.93
C SER A 298 14.35 -15.18 36.02
N GLN A 299 13.55 -14.37 35.34
CA GLN A 299 13.98 -13.32 34.42
C GLN A 299 13.27 -12.01 34.72
N PHE A 300 14.03 -10.93 34.71
CA PHE A 300 13.50 -9.58 34.72
C PHE A 300 13.52 -9.02 33.30
N VAL A 301 12.34 -8.79 32.73
CA VAL A 301 12.19 -8.34 31.34
C VAL A 301 11.73 -6.89 31.32
N ARG A 302 12.49 -6.04 30.64
CA ARG A 302 12.19 -4.62 30.45
C ARG A 302 11.88 -4.35 28.99
N PHE A 303 10.78 -3.65 28.78
CA PHE A 303 10.35 -3.17 27.48
C PHE A 303 10.35 -1.65 27.47
N ARG A 304 10.85 -1.07 26.38
CA ARG A 304 10.80 0.36 26.14
C ARG A 304 10.30 0.59 24.73
N TRP A 305 9.24 1.37 24.57
CA TRP A 305 8.83 1.84 23.25
C TRP A 305 8.84 3.36 23.15
N ARG A 306 9.21 3.84 21.95
CA ARG A 306 9.34 5.26 21.62
C ARG A 306 8.68 5.54 20.28
N PRO A 307 8.09 6.73 20.09
CA PRO A 307 7.60 7.13 18.77
C PRO A 307 8.76 7.30 17.81
N HIS A 308 8.50 6.98 16.55
CA HIS A 308 9.40 7.19 15.43
C HIS A 308 8.63 7.85 14.29
N GLY A 309 8.95 9.11 13.99
CA GLY A 309 8.41 9.77 12.81
C GLY A 309 8.98 9.14 11.55
N SER A 310 8.12 8.79 10.60
CA SER A 310 8.59 8.34 9.30
C SER A 310 9.33 9.50 8.62
N ARG A 311 10.35 9.20 7.80
CA ARG A 311 11.08 10.25 7.05
C ARG A 311 10.12 11.14 6.26
N GLY A 312 9.11 10.52 5.63
CA GLY A 312 8.06 11.24 4.90
C GLY A 312 7.21 12.14 5.80
N GLY A 313 6.77 11.64 6.96
CA GLY A 313 5.97 12.42 7.92
C GLY A 313 6.74 13.61 8.51
N VAL A 314 8.03 13.42 8.83
CA VAL A 314 8.91 14.49 9.33
C VAL A 314 9.13 15.55 8.25
N LEU A 315 9.47 15.14 7.03
CA LEU A 315 9.67 16.07 5.91
C LEU A 315 8.38 16.84 5.57
N LEU A 316 7.23 16.16 5.58
CA LEU A 316 5.94 16.80 5.33
C LEU A 316 5.60 17.83 6.41
N THR A 317 5.79 17.49 7.68
CA THR A 317 5.54 18.41 8.81
C THR A 317 6.49 19.61 8.76
N ALA A 318 7.77 19.37 8.49
CA ALA A 318 8.76 20.43 8.35
C ALA A 318 8.45 21.37 7.17
N LEU A 319 8.01 20.83 6.03
CA LEU A 319 7.58 21.60 4.88
C LEU A 319 6.40 22.52 5.23
N PHE A 320 5.35 21.97 5.83
CA PHE A 320 4.18 22.76 6.22
C PHE A 320 4.53 23.84 7.24
N LEU A 321 5.37 23.52 8.23
CA LEU A 321 5.86 24.49 9.21
C LEU A 321 6.66 25.63 8.55
N ALA A 322 7.53 25.31 7.60
CA ALA A 322 8.29 26.30 6.85
C ALA A 322 7.36 27.20 6.00
N LEU A 323 6.34 26.62 5.37
CA LEU A 323 5.34 27.38 4.61
C LEU A 323 4.50 28.29 5.51
N THR A 324 4.09 27.81 6.69
CA THR A 324 3.38 28.62 7.70
C THR A 324 4.24 29.80 8.16
N GLY A 325 5.52 29.55 8.48
CA GLY A 325 6.46 30.61 8.88
C GLY A 325 6.70 31.63 7.77
N GLY A 326 6.85 31.16 6.52
CA GLY A 326 6.99 32.03 5.35
C GLY A 326 5.74 32.89 5.09
N ALA A 327 4.55 32.33 5.25
CA ALA A 327 3.30 33.07 5.11
C ALA A 327 3.13 34.14 6.21
N ALA A 328 3.48 33.81 7.45
CA ALA A 328 3.46 34.75 8.56
C ALA A 328 4.46 35.91 8.36
N ALA A 329 5.69 35.59 7.93
CA ALA A 329 6.72 36.60 7.63
C ALA A 329 6.33 37.52 6.46
N ALA A 330 5.55 37.01 5.50
CA ALA A 330 5.04 37.77 4.36
C ALA A 330 3.74 38.56 4.67
N GLY A 331 3.23 38.54 5.91
CA GLY A 331 1.96 39.19 6.29
C GLY A 331 0.72 38.55 5.66
N ALA A 332 0.85 37.35 5.06
CA ALA A 332 -0.23 36.63 4.41
C ALA A 332 -1.05 35.82 5.43
N TRP A 333 -1.72 36.52 6.36
CA TRP A 333 -2.38 35.91 7.52
C TRP A 333 -3.39 34.80 7.16
N VAL A 334 -4.20 35.00 6.12
CA VAL A 334 -5.18 33.99 5.67
C VAL A 334 -4.50 32.70 5.18
N ALA A 335 -3.42 32.82 4.40
CA ALA A 335 -2.65 31.65 3.97
C ALA A 335 -1.93 31.00 5.16
N GLY A 336 -1.39 31.83 6.07
CA GLY A 336 -0.73 31.38 7.29
C GLY A 336 -1.64 30.56 8.20
N THR A 337 -2.89 30.99 8.42
CA THR A 337 -3.85 30.23 9.25
C THR A 337 -4.26 28.91 8.61
N ILE A 338 -4.49 28.88 7.29
CA ILE A 338 -4.79 27.64 6.55
C ILE A 338 -3.63 26.64 6.67
N LEU A 339 -2.39 27.11 6.42
CA LEU A 339 -1.20 26.28 6.50
C LEU A 339 -0.90 25.83 7.95
N ALA A 340 -1.12 26.70 8.94
CA ALA A 340 -0.99 26.34 10.35
C ALA A 340 -1.99 25.26 10.76
N ALA A 341 -3.26 25.38 10.35
CA ALA A 341 -4.27 24.35 10.58
C ALA A 341 -3.89 23.02 9.92
N ALA A 342 -3.40 23.05 8.67
CA ALA A 342 -2.91 21.87 7.98
C ALA A 342 -1.70 21.23 8.71
N THR A 343 -0.75 22.04 9.18
CA THR A 343 0.41 21.59 9.96
C THR A 343 -0.05 20.87 11.24
N LEU A 344 -1.01 21.46 11.97
CA LEU A 344 -1.56 20.89 13.19
C LEU A 344 -2.24 19.55 12.92
N VAL A 345 -3.03 19.44 11.84
CA VAL A 345 -3.67 18.18 11.45
C VAL A 345 -2.65 17.09 11.12
N VAL A 346 -1.60 17.41 10.36
CA VAL A 346 -0.54 16.44 10.02
C VAL A 346 0.20 15.98 11.29
N ALA A 347 0.57 16.92 12.16
CA ALA A 347 1.24 16.62 13.42
C ALA A 347 0.35 15.76 14.33
N LEU A 348 -0.93 16.11 14.50
CA LEU A 348 -1.89 15.35 15.29
C LEU A 348 -2.10 13.94 14.72
N CYS A 349 -2.21 13.79 13.41
CA CYS A 349 -2.26 12.49 12.76
C CYS A 349 -1.02 11.66 13.07
N GLY A 350 0.19 12.22 12.98
CA GLY A 350 1.43 11.54 13.34
C GLY A 350 1.47 11.09 14.81
N VAL A 351 1.02 11.94 15.73
CA VAL A 351 0.92 11.60 17.17
C VAL A 351 -0.08 10.46 17.39
N LEU A 352 -1.25 10.51 16.75
CA LEU A 352 -2.26 9.46 16.85
C LEU A 352 -1.78 8.14 16.25
N GLU A 353 -1.03 8.16 15.15
CA GLU A 353 -0.40 6.97 14.57
C GLU A 353 0.61 6.34 15.55
N CYS A 354 1.49 7.15 16.15
CA CYS A 354 2.41 6.70 17.20
C CYS A 354 1.68 6.07 18.40
N ALA A 355 0.65 6.75 18.93
CA ALA A 355 -0.10 6.29 20.08
C ALA A 355 -0.82 4.95 19.82
N ARG A 356 -1.28 4.72 18.60
CA ARG A 356 -1.90 3.45 18.17
C ARG A 356 -0.87 2.33 18.04
N ALA A 357 0.28 2.60 17.41
CA ALA A 357 1.36 1.63 17.33
C ALA A 357 1.83 1.21 18.73
N ALA A 358 1.96 2.19 19.65
CA ALA A 358 2.27 1.93 21.05
C ALA A 358 1.17 1.12 21.76
N ALA A 359 -0.12 1.32 21.42
CA ALA A 359 -1.21 0.56 22.01
C ALA A 359 -1.18 -0.91 21.59
N LEU A 360 -0.77 -1.21 20.36
CA LEU A 360 -0.57 -2.58 19.90
C LEU A 360 0.60 -3.25 20.61
N ILE A 361 1.71 -2.54 20.76
CA ILE A 361 2.87 -3.01 21.53
C ILE A 361 2.46 -3.28 22.99
N ALA A 362 1.78 -2.34 23.63
CA ALA A 362 1.35 -2.47 25.02
C ALA A 362 0.41 -3.66 25.23
N ARG A 363 -0.45 -3.98 24.26
CA ARG A 363 -1.31 -5.18 24.31
C ARG A 363 -0.52 -6.46 24.10
N ALA A 364 0.41 -6.49 23.14
CA ALA A 364 1.22 -7.67 22.87
C ALA A 364 2.15 -8.01 24.05
N VAL A 365 2.70 -6.98 24.71
CA VAL A 365 3.58 -7.13 25.88
C VAL A 365 2.80 -7.33 27.17
N GLY A 366 1.65 -6.65 27.32
CA GLY A 366 0.85 -6.61 28.53
C GLY A 366 -0.23 -7.68 28.65
N GLN A 367 -0.27 -8.69 27.77
CA GLN A 367 -1.09 -9.88 27.98
C GLN A 367 -0.34 -10.90 28.86
N PRO A 368 -0.59 -10.97 30.18
CA PRO A 368 -0.29 -12.18 30.92
C PRO A 368 -1.31 -13.23 30.44
N ARG A 369 -0.91 -14.13 29.55
CA ARG A 369 -1.74 -15.31 29.30
C ARG A 369 -1.46 -16.29 30.42
N THR A 370 -2.43 -16.37 31.33
CA THR A 370 -2.68 -17.53 32.19
C THR A 370 -2.36 -18.79 31.42
N GLY A 371 -1.53 -19.65 32.02
CA GLY A 371 -1.12 -20.92 31.44
C GLY A 371 -2.30 -21.69 30.87
N GLY A 372 -2.06 -22.35 29.74
CA GLY A 372 -2.92 -23.44 29.32
C GLY A 372 -3.04 -24.46 30.45
N ALA A 373 -4.26 -24.92 30.66
CA ALA A 373 -4.50 -26.31 31.02
C ALA A 373 -4.31 -27.16 29.76
#